data_AF-A0A1G2ECL5-F1
#
_entry.id   AF-A0A1G2ECL5-F1
#
_cell.length_a   1.000
_cell.length_b   1.000
_cell.length_c   1.000
_cell.angle_alpha   90.00
_cell.angle_beta   90.00
_cell.angle_gamma   90.00
#
_symmetry.space_group_name_H-M   'P 1'
#
loop_
_entity.id
_entity.type
_entity.pdbx_description
1 polymer ?
#
loop_
_entity_poly.entity_id
_entity_poly.type
_entity_poly.pdbx_seq_one_letter_code
_entity_poly.pdbx_strand_id
1 'polypeptide(L)' 'MHTINKDLFFKIVRYGFSHPRKQLINNLSTGLSISREQVEAWLKKNKILPTTRAETLTVENWIKLTESL' A
#
# COMPACT_ATOMS: atom_id res chain seq x y z
N MET A 1 -20.84 -6.17 6.65
CA MET A 1 -20.45 -4.75 6.77
C MET A 1 -18.98 -4.74 7.16
N HIS A 2 -18.06 -4.53 6.22
CA HIS A 2 -16.63 -4.49 6.53
C HIS A 2 -16.30 -3.16 7.22
N THR A 3 -15.90 -3.25 8.50
CA THR A 3 -15.43 -2.08 9.24
C THR A 3 -13.98 -1.84 8.88
N ILE A 4 -13.73 -0.93 7.94
CA ILE A 4 -12.37 -0.53 7.58
C ILE A 4 -11.81 0.35 8.71
N ASN A 5 -10.61 0.02 9.19
CA ASN A 5 -9.85 0.91 10.05
C ASN A 5 -9.42 2.15 9.24
N LYS A 6 -10.14 3.26 9.41
CA LYS A 6 -9.92 4.51 8.66
C LYS A 6 -8.53 5.09 8.89
N ASP A 7 -8.03 5.02 10.12
CA ASP A 7 -6.71 5.56 10.46
C ASP A 7 -5.61 4.77 9.74
N LEU A 8 -5.73 3.44 9.72
CA LEU A 8 -4.82 2.57 8.98
C LEU A 8 -4.92 2.82 7.47
N PHE A 9 -6.13 2.95 6.93
CA PHE A 9 -6.35 3.27 5.52
C PHE A 9 -5.63 4.55 5.12
N PHE A 10 -5.89 5.65 5.82
CA PHE A 10 -5.25 6.93 5.50
C PHE A 10 -3.74 6.90 5.75
N LYS A 11 -3.25 6.15 6.74
CA LYS A 11 -1.82 5.94 6.97
C LYS A 11 -1.16 5.26 5.77
N ILE A 12 -1.70 4.14 5.29
CA ILE A 12 -1.19 3.41 4.13
C ILE A 12 -1.21 4.29 2.87
N VAL A 13 -2.34 4.96 2.59
CA VAL A 13 -2.49 5.85 1.43
C VAL A 13 -1.46 6.98 1.49
N ARG A 14 -1.32 7.68 2.63
CA ARG A 14 -0.34 8.76 2.79
C ARG A 14 1.09 8.29 2.52
N TYR A 15 1.48 7.12 3.04
CA TYR A 15 2.81 6.59 2.77
C TYR A 15 2.98 6.19 1.30
N GLY A 16 1.96 5.62 0.68
CA GLY A 16 1.93 5.33 -0.76
C GLY A 16 2.24 6.56 -1.62
N PHE A 17 1.72 7.73 -1.25
CA PHE A 17 1.93 9.01 -1.96
C PHE A 17 3.10 9.86 -1.45
N SER A 18 3.84 9.41 -0.42
CA SER A 18 4.90 10.20 0.23
C SER A 18 6.02 10.66 -0.71
N HIS A 19 6.34 9.86 -1.73
CA HIS A 19 7.29 10.26 -2.78
C HIS A 19 6.68 9.95 -4.14
N PRO A 20 6.12 10.94 -4.85
CA PRO A 20 5.38 10.72 -6.09
C PRO A 20 6.17 9.96 -7.13
N ARG A 21 7.51 10.05 -7.19
CA ARG A 21 8.33 9.39 -8.22
C ARG A 21 8.82 7.98 -7.87
N LYS A 22 8.65 7.53 -6.63
CA LYS A 22 9.10 6.20 -6.21
C LYS A 22 8.05 5.13 -6.52
N GLN A 23 8.51 3.91 -6.77
CA GLN A 23 7.67 2.72 -6.84
C GLN A 23 6.94 2.51 -5.50
N LEU A 24 5.72 1.98 -5.56
CA LEU A 24 4.83 1.76 -4.43
C LEU A 24 5.50 0.96 -3.31
N ILE A 25 6.24 -0.09 -3.67
CA ILE A 25 7.01 -0.90 -2.72
C ILE A 25 8.02 -0.09 -1.91
N ASN A 26 8.70 0.88 -2.52
CA ASN A 26 9.69 1.73 -1.83
C ASN A 26 9.01 2.72 -0.89
N ASN A 27 7.88 3.28 -1.33
CA ASN A 27 7.08 4.19 -0.53
C ASN A 27 6.50 3.52 0.71
N LEU A 28 5.92 2.33 0.55
CA LEU A 28 5.30 1.59 1.66
C LEU A 28 6.35 0.98 2.59
N SER A 29 7.45 0.44 2.07
CA SER A 29 8.54 -0.09 2.92
C SER A 29 9.14 1.01 3.80
N THR A 30 9.44 2.17 3.22
CA THR A 30 9.98 3.31 3.99
C THR A 30 8.94 3.87 4.96
N GLY A 31 7.70 4.08 4.52
CA GLY A 31 6.67 4.73 5.33
C GLY A 31 6.15 3.86 6.47
N LEU A 32 5.99 2.56 6.25
CA LEU A 32 5.52 1.61 7.26
C LEU A 32 6.64 1.02 8.11
N SER A 33 7.92 1.27 7.77
CA SER A 33 9.08 0.64 8.42
C SER A 33 9.02 -0.90 8.38
N ILE A 34 8.58 -1.44 7.24
CA ILE A 34 8.44 -2.87 6.96
C ILE A 34 9.46 -3.25 5.88
N SER A 35 9.99 -4.48 5.92
CA SER A 35 10.99 -4.91 4.93
C SER A 35 10.42 -4.87 3.51
N ARG A 36 11.31 -4.66 2.53
CA ARG A 36 10.90 -4.57 1.13
C ARG A 36 10.26 -5.88 0.65
N GLU A 37 10.77 -7.02 1.13
CA GLU A 37 10.29 -8.37 0.83
C GLU A 37 8.87 -8.61 1.39
N GLN A 38 8.61 -8.14 2.61
CA GLN A 38 7.29 -8.23 3.23
C GLN A 38 6.26 -7.38 2.46
N VAL A 39 6.62 -6.17 2.07
CA VAL A 39 5.76 -5.30 1.24
C VAL A 39 5.53 -5.93 -0.14
N GLU A 40 6.56 -6.50 -0.76
CA GLU A 40 6.43 -7.21 -2.04
C GLU A 40 5.43 -8.36 -1.95
N ALA A 41 5.56 -9.22 -0.94
CA ALA A 41 4.65 -10.34 -0.74
C ALA A 41 3.21 -9.87 -0.49
N TRP A 42 3.04 -8.82 0.32
CA TRP A 42 1.73 -8.22 0.61
C TRP A 42 1.07 -7.60 -0.62
N LEU A 43 1.82 -6.87 -1.46
CA LEU A 43 1.32 -6.32 -2.72
C LEU A 43 0.94 -7.45 -3.70
N LYS A 44 1.79 -8.46 -3.85
CA LYS A 44 1.52 -9.62 -4.72
C LYS A 44 0.30 -10.42 -4.27
N LYS A 45 0.10 -10.62 -2.97
CA LYS A 45 -1.10 -11.26 -2.39
C LYS A 45 -2.39 -10.54 -2.81
N ASN A 46 -2.33 -9.21 -2.96
CA ASN A 46 -3.43 -8.36 -3.41
C ASN A 46 -3.49 -8.17 -4.94
N LYS A 47 -2.69 -8.92 -5.70
CA LYS A 47 -2.58 -8.83 -7.17
C LYS A 47 -2.13 -7.44 -7.65
N ILE A 48 -1.31 -6.75 -6.85
CA ILE A 48 -0.73 -5.44 -7.19
C ILE A 48 0.74 -5.64 -7.53
N LEU A 49 1.17 -5.11 -8.68
CA LEU A 49 2.56 -5.17 -9.08
C LEU A 49 3.39 -4.21 -8.20
N PRO A 50 4.47 -4.67 -7.53
CA PRO A 50 5.22 -3.85 -6.57
C PRO A 50 5.87 -2.60 -7.16
N THR A 51 6.16 -2.64 -8.46
CA THR A 51 6.80 -1.55 -9.22
C THR A 51 5.82 -0.48 -9.70
N THR A 52 4.52 -0.64 -9.42
CA THR A 52 3.48 0.36 -9.75
C THR A 52 3.68 1.65 -8.97
N ARG A 53 2.98 2.71 -9.37
CA ARG A 53 2.95 3.99 -8.66
C ARG A 53 1.64 4.08 -7.88
N ALA A 54 1.62 4.83 -6.78
CA ALA A 54 0.42 4.92 -5.95
C ALA A 54 -0.82 5.42 -6.72
N GLU A 55 -0.63 6.33 -7.68
CA GLU A 55 -1.71 6.87 -8.54
C GLU A 55 -2.39 5.83 -9.44
N THR A 56 -1.80 4.65 -9.64
CA THR A 56 -2.40 3.59 -10.48
C THR A 56 -3.37 2.69 -9.73
N LEU A 57 -3.41 2.76 -8.39
CA LEU A 57 -4.29 1.95 -7.56
C LEU A 57 -5.67 2.61 -7.44
N THR A 58 -6.72 1.80 -7.57
CA THR A 58 -8.08 2.26 -7.27
C THR A 58 -8.32 2.33 -5.77
N VAL A 59 -9.41 2.98 -5.35
CA VAL A 59 -9.81 3.02 -3.94
C VAL A 59 -10.01 1.60 -3.38
N GLU A 60 -10.58 0.69 -4.16
CA GLU A 60 -10.77 -0.71 -3.78
C GLU A 60 -9.44 -1.44 -3.58
N ASN A 61 -8.39 -1.10 -4.33
CA ASN A 61 -7.05 -1.63 -4.07
C ASN A 61 -6.54 -1.19 -2.70
N TRP A 62 -6.68 0.10 -2.36
CA TRP A 62 -6.27 0.62 -1.05
C TRP A 62 -7.06 0.02 0.11
N ILE A 63 -8.35 -0.24 -0.09
CA ILE A 63 -9.20 -0.96 0.87
C ILE A 63 -8.66 -2.37 1.09
N LYS A 64 -8.43 -3.14 0.03
CA LYS A 64 -7.89 -4.52 0.13
C LYS A 64 -6.52 -4.56 0.79
N LEU A 65 -5.65 -3.59 0.50
CA LEU A 65 -4.38 -3.43 1.20
C LEU A 65 -4.61 -3.25 2.69
N THR A 66 -5.50 -2.34 3.08
CA THR A 66 -5.82 -2.07 4.49
C THR A 66 -6.38 -3.29 5.21
N GLU A 67 -7.22 -4.10 4.56
CA GLU A 67 -7.83 -5.30 5.16
C GLU A 67 -6.87 -6.49 5.28
N SER A 68 -5.75 -6.47 4.56
CA SER A 68 -4.82 -7.61 4.44
C SER A 68 -3.43 -7.34 5.00
N LEU A 69 -3.19 -6.14 5.51
CA LEU A 69 -1.97 -5.74 6.23
C LEU A 69 -2.02 -6.25 7.67
#